data_AF-A0A1I4M7E8-F1
#
_entry.id   AF-A0A1I4M7E8-F1
#
_cell.length_a   1.000
_cell.length_b   1.000
_cell.length_c   1.000
_cell.angle_alpha   90.00
_cell.angle_beta   90.00
_cell.angle_gamma   90.00
#
_symmetry.space_group_name_H-M   'P 1'
#
loop_
_entity.id
_entity.type
_entity.pdbx_description
1 polymer ?
#
loop_
_entity_poly.entity_id
_entity_poly.type
_entity_poly.pdbx_seq_one_letter_code
_entity_poly.pdbx_strand_id
1 'polypeptide(L)'
;MPRTDDLRIREMKELTPPSHLIREFACTEQAGQTAAGARVALHRILHGQDDRLMVVVGPCSIHEPKAAMEYARRLVKLRTELAGELEIVMRVYFEKPRTTVGWKGMINDPYMDNSFRINDGLRMARELLRDINELGLPAGTEFLDVISPQYIADLISWGAIGARTTESQVHRELASGLSCPVGFKNGTDGNIKIAVEAIKAASQPHHFLSVTKGGHSAIVSTNGNEDCHIILRGGKAPNYDAASVDEACKAIAAQGLAARLMIDASHANSSKKPENQVPVCADIAAQVAGGDQRIVGVMVESNLVAGRQDLVPGKELVYGQSVTDGCIDWDSSVQVLHGLAAAVRQRRLRAEE
;
A
#
# COMPACT_ATOMS: atom_id res chain seq x y z
N MET A 1 4.99 -9.01 -46.54
CA MET A 1 5.79 -8.72 -45.33
C MET A 1 5.96 -10.01 -44.55
N PRO A 2 7.13 -10.32 -44.01
CA PRO A 2 7.27 -11.46 -43.10
C PRO A 2 6.33 -11.25 -41.90
N ARG A 3 5.65 -12.32 -41.47
CA ARG A 3 4.71 -12.27 -40.33
C ARG A 3 5.53 -12.27 -39.04
N THR A 4 5.99 -11.09 -38.63
CA THR A 4 6.84 -10.88 -37.45
C THR A 4 6.11 -10.19 -36.30
N ASP A 5 4.91 -9.66 -36.56
CA ASP A 5 4.15 -8.82 -35.64
C ASP A 5 3.00 -9.58 -34.97
N ASP A 6 2.72 -9.27 -33.72
CA ASP A 6 1.58 -9.76 -32.91
C ASP A 6 1.32 -11.28 -32.92
N LEU A 7 2.36 -12.08 -33.15
CA LEU A 7 2.27 -13.54 -33.28
C LEU A 7 1.69 -14.27 -32.07
N ARG A 8 1.71 -13.63 -30.90
CA ARG A 8 1.21 -14.15 -29.62
C ARG A 8 0.16 -13.23 -28.98
N ILE A 9 -0.34 -12.24 -29.72
CA ILE A 9 -1.40 -11.35 -29.26
C ILE A 9 -2.74 -11.91 -29.74
N ARG A 10 -3.61 -12.29 -28.81
CA ARG A 10 -4.94 -12.80 -29.13
C ARG A 10 -5.87 -11.68 -29.59
N GLU A 11 -5.79 -10.54 -28.92
CA GLU A 11 -6.68 -9.38 -29.10
C GLU A 11 -6.01 -8.15 -28.47
N MET A 12 -6.27 -6.98 -29.03
CA MET A 12 -5.92 -5.68 -28.47
C MET A 12 -7.17 -4.81 -28.37
N LYS A 13 -7.42 -4.25 -27.18
CA LYS A 13 -8.57 -3.38 -26.89
C LYS A 13 -8.07 -2.08 -26.30
N GLU A 14 -8.72 -0.98 -26.67
CA GLU A 14 -8.40 0.34 -26.12
C GLU A 14 -8.88 0.48 -24.68
N LEU A 15 -8.08 1.16 -23.87
CA LEU A 15 -8.48 1.63 -22.56
C LEU A 15 -9.10 3.02 -22.69
N THR A 16 -10.11 3.28 -21.86
CA THR A 16 -10.70 4.61 -21.70
C THR A 16 -9.61 5.59 -21.27
N PRO A 17 -9.45 6.77 -21.86
CA PRO A 17 -8.45 7.73 -21.43
C PRO A 17 -8.60 8.12 -19.94
N PRO A 18 -7.51 8.35 -19.20
CA PRO A 18 -7.58 8.76 -17.79
C PRO A 18 -8.45 10.00 -17.56
N SER A 19 -8.42 10.98 -18.49
CA SER A 19 -9.20 12.21 -18.43
C SER A 19 -10.72 11.97 -18.35
N HIS A 20 -11.22 10.91 -18.96
CA HIS A 20 -12.65 10.58 -18.92
C HIS A 20 -13.06 10.16 -17.51
N LEU A 21 -12.29 9.26 -16.88
CA LEU A 21 -12.56 8.82 -15.52
C LEU A 21 -12.33 9.93 -14.50
N ILE A 22 -11.33 10.79 -14.71
CA ILE A 22 -11.11 11.98 -13.88
C ILE A 22 -12.29 12.95 -13.97
N ARG A 23 -12.89 13.11 -15.15
CA ARG A 23 -14.08 13.97 -15.32
C ARG A 23 -15.32 13.37 -14.65
N GLU A 24 -15.50 12.06 -14.78
CA GLU A 24 -16.65 11.36 -14.25
C GLU A 24 -16.60 11.20 -12.72
N PHE A 25 -15.44 10.82 -12.20
CA PHE A 25 -15.14 10.71 -10.78
C PHE A 25 -14.10 11.77 -10.41
N ALA A 26 -14.54 13.03 -10.44
CA ALA A 26 -13.70 14.16 -10.07
C ALA A 26 -13.23 14.02 -8.63
N CYS A 27 -11.96 14.38 -8.40
CA CYS A 27 -11.45 14.57 -7.05
C CYS A 27 -12.18 15.79 -6.47
N THR A 28 -13.09 15.54 -5.52
CA THR A 28 -13.81 16.60 -4.83
C THR A 28 -12.88 17.34 -3.88
N GLU A 29 -13.29 18.52 -3.42
CA GLU A 29 -12.47 19.31 -2.50
C GLU A 29 -12.13 18.53 -1.22
N GLN A 30 -13.12 17.86 -0.63
CA GLN A 30 -12.94 17.01 0.55
C GLN A 30 -11.96 15.85 0.28
N ALA A 31 -12.10 15.17 -0.86
CA ALA A 31 -11.20 14.08 -1.22
C ALA A 31 -9.76 14.58 -1.44
N GLY A 32 -9.61 15.73 -2.11
CA GLY A 32 -8.32 16.37 -2.34
C GLY A 32 -7.64 16.81 -1.04
N GLN A 33 -8.39 17.42 -0.12
CA GLN A 33 -7.91 17.81 1.21
C GLN A 33 -7.47 16.59 2.03
N THR A 34 -8.24 15.50 1.97
CA THR A 34 -7.91 14.25 2.66
C THR A 34 -6.59 13.67 2.14
N ALA A 35 -6.46 13.53 0.82
CA ALA A 35 -5.26 12.98 0.21
C ALA A 35 -4.03 13.88 0.42
N ALA A 36 -4.16 15.19 0.20
CA ALA A 36 -3.07 16.14 0.38
C ALA A 36 -2.64 16.26 1.85
N GLY A 37 -3.60 16.35 2.77
CA GLY A 37 -3.33 16.43 4.20
C GLY A 37 -2.62 15.18 4.72
N ALA A 38 -3.04 13.99 4.28
CA ALA A 38 -2.36 12.75 4.63
C ALA A 38 -0.93 12.68 4.05
N ARG A 39 -0.69 13.11 2.80
CA ARG A 39 0.67 13.17 2.24
C ARG A 39 1.59 14.07 3.07
N VAL A 40 1.09 15.23 3.50
CA VAL A 40 1.86 16.15 4.39
C VAL A 40 2.13 15.51 5.76
N ALA A 41 1.14 14.85 6.37
CA ALA A 41 1.33 14.14 7.64
C ALA A 41 2.37 13.04 7.53
N LEU A 42 2.30 12.22 6.48
CA LEU A 42 3.23 11.13 6.21
C LEU A 42 4.64 11.64 5.92
N HIS A 43 4.78 12.74 5.16
CA HIS A 43 6.06 13.43 4.98
C HIS A 43 6.68 13.81 6.33
N ARG A 44 5.90 14.48 7.21
CA ARG A 44 6.40 14.88 8.53
C ARG A 44 6.84 13.69 9.37
N ILE A 45 6.10 12.58 9.35
CA ILE A 45 6.48 11.33 10.04
C ILE A 45 7.81 10.78 9.47
N LEU A 46 7.91 10.68 8.14
CA LEU A 46 9.11 10.17 7.46
C LEU A 46 10.35 11.04 7.68
N HIS A 47 10.17 12.34 7.91
CA HIS A 47 11.26 13.27 8.21
C HIS A 47 11.49 13.49 9.71
N GLY A 48 10.72 12.83 10.58
CA GLY A 48 10.85 12.91 12.04
C GLY A 48 10.38 14.22 12.66
N GLN A 49 9.50 14.94 11.96
CA GLN A 49 8.85 16.18 12.40
C GLN A 49 7.47 15.93 13.05
N ASP A 50 7.04 14.68 13.05
CA ASP A 50 5.84 14.16 13.70
C ASP A 50 6.20 12.77 14.22
N ASP A 51 5.93 12.51 15.49
CA ASP A 51 6.29 11.26 16.13
C ASP A 51 5.21 10.18 15.94
N ARG A 52 4.01 10.54 15.48
CA ARG A 52 2.92 9.58 15.23
C ARG A 52 3.35 8.41 14.35
N LEU A 53 2.70 7.27 14.56
CA LEU A 53 2.97 6.05 13.81
C LEU A 53 2.05 5.99 12.57
N MET A 54 2.61 5.87 11.38
CA MET A 54 1.83 5.59 10.17
C MET A 54 1.29 4.16 10.24
N VAL A 55 -0.01 3.96 10.00
CA VAL A 55 -0.60 2.62 9.99
C VAL A 55 -1.37 2.39 8.68
N VAL A 56 -0.82 1.55 7.81
CA VAL A 56 -1.47 1.12 6.56
C VAL A 56 -2.23 -0.17 6.82
N VAL A 57 -3.56 -0.07 7.00
CA VAL A 57 -4.40 -1.18 7.45
C VAL A 57 -5.64 -1.35 6.58
N GLY A 58 -5.96 -2.59 6.23
CA GLY A 58 -7.14 -2.92 5.41
C GLY A 58 -7.00 -4.24 4.67
N PRO A 59 -7.95 -4.56 3.79
CA PRO A 59 -8.00 -5.87 3.15
C PRO A 59 -6.73 -6.18 2.33
N CYS A 60 -6.38 -7.47 2.23
CA CYS A 60 -5.26 -7.90 1.39
C CYS A 60 -5.44 -7.40 -0.06
N SER A 61 -6.65 -7.59 -0.60
CA SER A 61 -7.11 -6.98 -1.85
C SER A 61 -8.61 -6.68 -1.80
N ILE A 62 -9.05 -5.67 -2.53
CA ILE A 62 -10.45 -5.28 -2.69
C ILE A 62 -11.05 -6.06 -3.85
N HIS A 63 -12.11 -6.82 -3.57
CA HIS A 63 -12.91 -7.53 -4.58
C HIS A 63 -14.38 -7.08 -4.59
N GLU A 64 -14.84 -6.44 -3.51
CA GLU A 64 -16.23 -5.98 -3.36
C GLU A 64 -16.26 -4.54 -2.81
N PRO A 65 -16.61 -3.53 -3.64
CA PRO A 65 -16.64 -2.13 -3.21
C PRO A 65 -17.57 -1.84 -2.03
N LYS A 66 -18.70 -2.58 -1.92
CA LYS A 66 -19.65 -2.41 -0.81
C LYS A 66 -19.02 -2.76 0.54
N ALA A 67 -18.37 -3.93 0.64
CA ALA A 67 -17.67 -4.35 1.83
C ALA A 67 -16.49 -3.43 2.16
N ALA A 68 -15.76 -2.96 1.13
CA ALA A 68 -14.69 -1.99 1.30
C ALA A 68 -15.19 -0.67 1.91
N MET A 69 -16.33 -0.14 1.44
CA MET A 69 -16.93 1.07 2.00
C MET A 69 -17.48 0.88 3.41
N GLU A 70 -18.01 -0.31 3.73
CA GLU A 70 -18.38 -0.61 5.13
C GLU A 70 -17.14 -0.62 6.03
N TYR A 71 -16.07 -1.30 5.62
CA TYR A 71 -14.79 -1.29 6.33
C TYR A 71 -14.27 0.15 6.53
N ALA A 72 -14.28 0.97 5.47
CA ALA A 72 -13.87 2.38 5.52
C ALA A 72 -14.68 3.20 6.54
N ARG A 73 -16.01 3.05 6.56
CA ARG A 73 -16.89 3.75 7.51
C ARG A 73 -16.64 3.35 8.96
N ARG A 74 -16.17 2.12 9.21
CA ARG A 74 -15.74 1.71 10.55
C ARG A 74 -14.35 2.27 10.88
N LEU A 75 -13.41 2.18 9.94
CA LEU A 75 -12.01 2.60 10.13
C LEU A 75 -11.85 4.10 10.33
N VAL A 76 -12.64 4.94 9.66
CA VAL A 76 -12.57 6.40 9.81
C VAL A 76 -12.88 6.88 11.24
N LYS A 77 -13.70 6.14 11.98
CA LYS A 77 -13.99 6.41 13.39
C LYS A 77 -12.73 6.22 14.24
N LEU A 78 -12.03 5.10 14.05
CA LEU A 78 -10.75 4.82 14.72
C LEU A 78 -9.65 5.79 14.30
N ARG A 79 -9.62 6.20 13.02
CA ARG A 79 -8.70 7.24 12.56
C ARG A 79 -8.89 8.54 13.33
N THR A 80 -10.14 8.95 13.54
CA THR A 80 -10.47 10.17 14.30
C THR A 80 -10.11 10.01 15.78
N GLU A 81 -10.48 8.88 16.37
CA GLU A 81 -10.24 8.58 17.78
C GLU A 81 -8.74 8.52 18.13
N LEU A 82 -7.93 7.92 17.26
CA LEU A 82 -6.51 7.66 17.48
C LEU A 82 -5.59 8.67 16.77
N ALA A 83 -6.15 9.77 16.25
CA ALA A 83 -5.43 10.75 15.43
C ALA A 83 -4.22 11.39 16.14
N GLY A 84 -4.24 11.42 17.48
CA GLY A 84 -3.14 11.93 18.30
C GLY A 84 -1.90 11.04 18.28
N GLU A 85 -2.04 9.74 17.99
CA GLU A 85 -0.96 8.76 18.03
C GLU A 85 -0.66 8.14 16.67
N LEU A 86 -1.69 7.95 15.84
CA LEU A 86 -1.60 7.21 14.59
C LEU A 86 -2.04 8.08 13.41
N GLU A 87 -1.31 7.97 12.29
CA GLU A 87 -1.81 8.38 10.98
C GLU A 87 -2.31 7.14 10.24
N ILE A 88 -3.62 6.86 10.37
CA ILE A 88 -4.25 5.67 9.77
C ILE A 88 -4.57 5.93 8.30
N VAL A 89 -4.07 5.05 7.44
CA VAL A 89 -4.31 5.00 5.99
C VAL A 89 -4.96 3.67 5.65
N MET A 90 -6.10 3.70 4.96
CA MET A 90 -6.76 2.48 4.52
C MET A 90 -5.96 1.82 3.40
N ARG A 91 -5.69 0.53 3.54
CA ARG A 91 -5.13 -0.30 2.47
C ARG A 91 -6.21 -0.62 1.43
N VAL A 92 -6.08 -0.07 0.22
CA VAL A 92 -7.02 -0.21 -0.91
C VAL A 92 -6.27 -0.79 -2.11
N TYR A 93 -5.86 -2.06 -2.00
CA TYR A 93 -5.10 -2.74 -3.04
C TYR A 93 -6.06 -3.47 -3.98
N PHE A 94 -5.99 -3.21 -5.28
CA PHE A 94 -6.91 -3.84 -6.22
C PHE A 94 -6.47 -5.22 -6.67
N GLU A 95 -5.19 -5.52 -6.57
CA GLU A 95 -4.61 -6.72 -7.14
C GLU A 95 -3.53 -7.29 -6.22
N LYS A 96 -3.26 -8.58 -6.40
CA LYS A 96 -2.14 -9.25 -5.75
C LYS A 96 -1.28 -9.92 -6.81
N PRO A 97 0.01 -9.58 -6.94
CA PRO A 97 0.89 -10.25 -7.87
C PRO A 97 1.03 -11.75 -7.54
N ARG A 98 0.74 -12.62 -8.50
CA ARG A 98 0.85 -14.09 -8.37
C ARG A 98 1.72 -14.67 -9.47
N THR A 99 2.46 -15.72 -9.15
CA THR A 99 3.22 -16.56 -10.09
C THR A 99 2.36 -17.66 -10.71
N THR A 100 1.23 -18.01 -10.07
CA THR A 100 0.28 -19.02 -10.54
C THR A 100 -0.99 -18.38 -11.13
N VAL A 101 -1.78 -19.20 -11.84
CA VAL A 101 -3.10 -18.81 -12.36
C VAL A 101 -4.06 -18.54 -11.19
N GLY A 102 -4.84 -17.46 -11.28
CA GLY A 102 -5.82 -17.04 -10.28
C GLY A 102 -6.38 -15.67 -10.64
N TRP A 103 -7.41 -15.23 -9.89
CA TRP A 103 -8.04 -13.92 -10.10
C TRP A 103 -7.01 -12.78 -10.12
N LYS A 104 -7.15 -11.89 -11.10
CA LYS A 104 -6.17 -10.85 -11.43
C LYS A 104 -6.42 -9.51 -10.72
N GLY A 105 -7.41 -9.47 -9.84
CA GLY A 105 -7.75 -8.26 -9.09
C GLY A 105 -8.89 -7.47 -9.72
N MET A 106 -9.42 -6.50 -8.98
CA MET A 106 -10.67 -5.81 -9.32
C MET A 106 -10.52 -4.87 -10.51
N ILE A 107 -9.33 -4.29 -10.73
CA ILE A 107 -9.09 -3.50 -11.95
C ILE A 107 -9.09 -4.42 -13.16
N ASN A 108 -8.29 -5.49 -13.12
CA ASN A 108 -8.17 -6.39 -14.27
C ASN A 108 -9.44 -7.21 -14.56
N ASP A 109 -10.10 -7.75 -13.54
CA ASP A 109 -11.23 -8.67 -13.66
C ASP A 109 -12.31 -8.38 -12.60
N PRO A 110 -13.04 -7.25 -12.73
CA PRO A 110 -13.95 -6.73 -11.70
C PRO A 110 -15.10 -7.69 -11.34
N TYR A 111 -15.53 -8.53 -12.28
CA TYR A 111 -16.64 -9.45 -12.10
C TYR A 111 -16.22 -10.85 -11.66
N MET A 112 -14.91 -11.08 -11.45
CA MET A 112 -14.34 -12.37 -11.00
C MET A 112 -14.74 -13.56 -11.90
N ASP A 113 -14.99 -13.30 -13.18
CA ASP A 113 -15.50 -14.26 -14.16
C ASP A 113 -14.56 -14.45 -15.38
N ASN A 114 -13.35 -13.87 -15.32
CA ASN A 114 -12.38 -13.82 -16.42
C ASN A 114 -12.87 -13.06 -17.66
N SER A 115 -13.84 -12.15 -17.52
CA SER A 115 -14.28 -11.26 -18.61
C SER A 115 -13.26 -10.16 -18.94
N PHE A 116 -12.34 -9.88 -18.01
CA PHE A 116 -11.29 -8.86 -18.15
C PHE A 116 -11.83 -7.48 -18.58
N ARG A 117 -12.90 -7.05 -17.90
CA ARG A 117 -13.57 -5.77 -18.15
C ARG A 117 -12.80 -4.61 -17.51
N ILE A 118 -11.57 -4.38 -17.97
CA ILE A 118 -10.61 -3.45 -17.35
C ILE A 118 -11.16 -2.01 -17.26
N ASN A 119 -11.90 -1.55 -18.27
CA ASN A 119 -12.54 -0.23 -18.23
C ASN A 119 -13.55 -0.11 -17.07
N ASP A 120 -14.33 -1.16 -16.82
CA ASP A 120 -15.28 -1.21 -15.69
C ASP A 120 -14.52 -1.28 -14.36
N GLY A 121 -13.42 -2.03 -14.30
CA GLY A 121 -12.56 -2.13 -13.12
C GLY A 121 -11.85 -0.83 -12.75
N LEU A 122 -11.32 -0.09 -13.73
CA LEU A 122 -10.73 1.25 -13.54
C LEU A 122 -11.77 2.25 -13.02
N ARG A 123 -12.98 2.20 -13.58
CA ARG A 123 -14.12 3.00 -13.13
C ARG A 123 -14.44 2.72 -11.66
N MET A 124 -14.64 1.45 -11.30
CA MET A 124 -14.94 1.02 -9.93
C MET A 124 -13.83 1.38 -8.94
N ALA A 125 -12.57 1.20 -9.32
CA ALA A 125 -11.42 1.53 -8.50
C ALA A 125 -11.35 3.03 -8.19
N ARG A 126 -11.53 3.89 -9.21
CA ARG A 126 -11.50 5.34 -9.02
C ARG A 126 -12.68 5.85 -8.19
N GLU A 127 -13.89 5.35 -8.47
CA GLU A 127 -15.09 5.66 -7.67
C GLU A 127 -14.89 5.33 -6.20
N LEU A 128 -14.43 4.10 -5.91
CA LEU A 128 -14.17 3.66 -4.55
C LEU A 128 -13.13 4.54 -3.84
N LEU A 129 -12.02 4.88 -4.52
CA LEU A 129 -10.99 5.75 -3.94
C LEU A 129 -11.51 7.16 -3.65
N ARG A 130 -12.34 7.73 -4.54
CA ARG A 130 -12.99 9.02 -4.30
C ARG A 130 -13.84 8.93 -3.05
N ASP A 131 -14.74 7.94 -2.99
CA ASP A 131 -15.69 7.78 -1.90
C ASP A 131 -15.02 7.55 -0.54
N ILE A 132 -13.93 6.77 -0.51
CA ILE A 132 -13.11 6.58 0.70
C ILE A 132 -12.50 7.91 1.17
N ASN A 133 -11.91 8.68 0.26
CA ASN A 133 -11.33 9.98 0.61
C ASN A 133 -12.41 11.00 1.02
N GLU A 134 -13.62 10.94 0.46
CA GLU A 134 -14.75 11.80 0.87
C GLU A 134 -15.21 11.55 2.31
N LEU A 135 -14.98 10.34 2.85
CA LEU A 135 -15.20 10.08 4.28
C LEU A 135 -14.17 10.78 5.18
N GLY A 136 -13.09 11.36 4.63
CA GLY A 136 -11.95 11.81 5.42
C GLY A 136 -10.97 10.69 5.78
N LEU A 137 -10.99 9.57 5.05
CA LEU A 137 -10.08 8.44 5.23
C LEU A 137 -9.10 8.39 4.05
N PRO A 138 -7.78 8.59 4.26
CA PRO A 138 -6.82 8.46 3.18
C PRO A 138 -6.67 7.01 2.73
N ALA A 139 -6.44 6.82 1.42
CA ALA A 139 -6.22 5.51 0.80
C ALA A 139 -4.75 5.31 0.41
N GLY A 140 -4.25 4.09 0.60
CA GLY A 140 -2.96 3.63 0.11
C GLY A 140 -3.08 2.40 -0.78
N THR A 141 -2.28 2.32 -1.84
CA THR A 141 -2.30 1.20 -2.80
C THR A 141 -0.89 0.75 -3.17
N GLU A 142 -0.76 -0.42 -3.80
CA GLU A 142 0.44 -0.82 -4.53
C GLU A 142 0.31 -0.47 -6.01
N PHE A 143 1.41 0.00 -6.61
CA PHE A 143 1.49 0.29 -8.04
C PHE A 143 2.26 -0.83 -8.75
N LEU A 144 1.57 -1.53 -9.66
CA LEU A 144 2.07 -2.73 -10.33
C LEU A 144 2.49 -2.50 -11.79
N ASP A 145 2.17 -1.34 -12.33
CA ASP A 145 2.47 -0.94 -13.70
C ASP A 145 2.60 0.60 -13.79
N VAL A 146 3.02 1.08 -14.97
CA VAL A 146 3.32 2.49 -15.21
C VAL A 146 2.17 3.28 -15.86
N ILE A 147 1.00 2.68 -16.01
CA ILE A 147 -0.17 3.24 -16.69
C ILE A 147 -1.31 3.51 -15.69
N SER A 148 -1.66 2.53 -14.87
CA SER A 148 -2.71 2.63 -13.84
C SER A 148 -2.57 3.83 -12.90
N PRO A 149 -1.37 4.31 -12.51
CA PRO A 149 -1.24 5.53 -11.70
C PRO A 149 -1.91 6.75 -12.35
N GLN A 150 -1.95 6.85 -13.68
CA GLN A 150 -2.58 7.98 -14.36
C GLN A 150 -4.08 8.09 -14.09
N TYR A 151 -4.73 7.00 -13.69
CA TYR A 151 -6.16 6.91 -13.42
C TYR A 151 -6.55 7.16 -11.97
N ILE A 152 -5.65 6.94 -11.02
CA ILE A 152 -6.01 6.88 -9.59
C ILE A 152 -5.06 7.61 -8.65
N ALA A 153 -3.82 7.93 -9.07
CA ALA A 153 -2.79 8.40 -8.14
C ALA A 153 -3.13 9.73 -7.45
N ASP A 154 -3.98 10.57 -8.05
CA ASP A 154 -4.45 11.81 -7.43
C ASP A 154 -5.20 11.57 -6.10
N LEU A 155 -5.82 10.40 -5.93
CA LEU A 155 -6.58 9.99 -4.75
C LEU A 155 -5.78 9.11 -3.77
N ILE A 156 -4.49 8.87 -4.04
CA ILE A 156 -3.62 8.01 -3.23
C ILE A 156 -2.76 8.85 -2.28
N SER A 157 -2.82 8.54 -0.99
CA SER A 157 -2.04 9.23 0.05
C SER A 157 -0.70 8.55 0.33
N TRP A 158 -0.57 7.26 0.03
CA TRP A 158 0.63 6.46 0.24
C TRP A 158 0.72 5.33 -0.78
N GLY A 159 1.90 5.09 -1.34
CA GLY A 159 2.14 4.06 -2.34
C GLY A 159 3.06 2.95 -1.85
N ALA A 160 2.88 1.74 -2.37
CA ALA A 160 3.87 0.66 -2.23
C ALA A 160 4.44 0.23 -3.58
N ILE A 161 5.72 -0.14 -3.55
CA ILE A 161 6.34 -1.01 -4.55
C ILE A 161 6.64 -2.35 -3.88
N GLY A 162 6.06 -3.41 -4.43
CA GLY A 162 6.12 -4.76 -3.86
C GLY A 162 7.48 -5.42 -3.95
N ALA A 163 7.66 -6.48 -3.16
CA ALA A 163 8.92 -7.23 -3.05
C ALA A 163 9.44 -7.81 -4.38
N ARG A 164 8.56 -7.98 -5.37
CA ARG A 164 8.91 -8.51 -6.71
C ARG A 164 9.23 -7.42 -7.73
N THR A 165 8.91 -6.16 -7.43
CA THR A 165 9.09 -5.01 -8.31
C THR A 165 10.05 -3.97 -7.73
N THR A 166 10.44 -4.08 -6.45
CA THR A 166 11.46 -3.22 -5.81
C THR A 166 12.79 -3.18 -6.59
N GLU A 167 13.20 -4.29 -7.20
CA GLU A 167 14.43 -4.35 -8.01
C GLU A 167 14.23 -3.88 -9.45
N SER A 168 12.98 -3.69 -9.89
CA SER A 168 12.66 -3.27 -11.25
C SER A 168 12.98 -1.78 -11.43
N GLN A 169 13.85 -1.49 -12.39
CA GLN A 169 14.23 -0.11 -12.73
C GLN A 169 13.00 0.75 -13.04
N VAL A 170 12.09 0.28 -13.90
CA VAL A 170 10.92 1.07 -14.30
C VAL A 170 9.99 1.39 -13.12
N HIS A 171 9.95 0.55 -12.09
CA HIS A 171 9.17 0.83 -10.88
C HIS A 171 9.86 1.83 -9.96
N ARG A 172 11.19 1.87 -9.94
CA ARG A 172 11.97 2.91 -9.24
C ARG A 172 11.81 4.26 -9.94
N GLU A 173 11.82 4.28 -11.28
CA GLU A 173 11.55 5.47 -12.10
C GLU A 173 10.09 5.94 -11.97
N LEU A 174 9.13 5.02 -11.84
CA LEU A 174 7.76 5.38 -11.51
C LEU A 174 7.68 6.04 -10.13
N ALA A 175 8.30 5.43 -9.12
CA ALA A 175 8.27 5.92 -7.74
C ALA A 175 8.85 7.32 -7.58
N SER A 176 9.86 7.69 -8.39
CA SER A 176 10.43 9.05 -8.41
C SER A 176 9.47 10.12 -8.92
N GLY A 177 8.38 9.73 -9.58
CA GLY A 177 7.34 10.63 -10.09
C GLY A 177 6.01 10.55 -9.36
N LEU A 178 5.84 9.64 -8.40
CA LEU A 178 4.60 9.52 -7.63
C LEU A 178 4.45 10.70 -6.67
N SER A 179 3.25 11.29 -6.63
CA SER A 179 2.95 12.46 -5.79
C SER A 179 2.74 12.13 -4.30
N CYS A 180 2.88 10.86 -3.91
CA CYS A 180 2.72 10.39 -2.54
C CYS A 180 4.04 9.78 -2.03
N PRO A 181 4.22 9.67 -0.71
CA PRO A 181 5.25 8.82 -0.12
C PRO A 181 5.18 7.38 -0.63
N VAL A 182 6.34 6.74 -0.79
CA VAL A 182 6.45 5.38 -1.34
C VAL A 182 7.23 4.45 -0.41
N GLY A 183 6.61 3.33 -0.04
CA GLY A 183 7.29 2.26 0.68
C GLY A 183 7.79 1.16 -0.26
N PHE A 184 9.08 0.85 -0.22
CA PHE A 184 9.70 -0.26 -0.94
C PHE A 184 9.82 -1.48 -0.04
N LYS A 185 9.17 -2.58 -0.41
CA LYS A 185 9.31 -3.86 0.31
C LYS A 185 10.70 -4.46 0.09
N ASN A 186 11.29 -5.05 1.14
CA ASN A 186 12.47 -5.91 0.98
C ASN A 186 12.16 -7.10 0.06
N GLY A 187 13.20 -7.70 -0.52
CA GLY A 187 13.09 -8.84 -1.43
C GLY A 187 12.39 -10.05 -0.79
N THR A 188 11.82 -10.94 -1.60
CA THR A 188 11.04 -12.08 -1.09
C THR A 188 11.83 -13.06 -0.23
N ASP A 189 13.16 -13.05 -0.35
CA ASP A 189 14.11 -13.83 0.44
C ASP A 189 14.60 -13.12 1.72
N GLY A 190 14.26 -11.83 1.89
CA GLY A 190 14.70 -10.99 3.01
C GLY A 190 15.70 -9.91 2.63
N ASN A 191 16.13 -9.82 1.37
CA ASN A 191 17.17 -8.88 0.95
C ASN A 191 16.70 -7.42 1.09
N ILE A 192 17.28 -6.70 2.06
CA ILE A 192 16.99 -5.28 2.32
C ILE A 192 17.73 -4.34 1.36
N LYS A 193 18.88 -4.77 0.81
CA LYS A 193 19.77 -3.93 -0.02
C LYS A 193 19.04 -3.41 -1.26
N ILE A 194 18.23 -4.25 -1.89
CA ILE A 194 17.45 -3.85 -3.07
C ILE A 194 16.46 -2.72 -2.77
N ALA A 195 15.91 -2.66 -1.55
CA ALA A 195 14.99 -1.62 -1.12
C ALA A 195 15.74 -0.32 -0.80
N VAL A 196 16.91 -0.42 -0.17
CA VAL A 196 17.79 0.75 0.07
C VAL A 196 18.22 1.39 -1.24
N GLU A 197 18.64 0.58 -2.23
CA GLU A 197 18.99 1.05 -3.57
C GLU A 197 17.79 1.65 -4.30
N ALA A 198 16.60 1.09 -4.12
CA ALA A 198 15.38 1.61 -4.71
C ALA A 198 15.02 3.00 -4.18
N ILE A 199 15.18 3.25 -2.88
CA ILE A 199 14.97 4.58 -2.27
C ILE A 199 15.94 5.60 -2.86
N LYS A 200 17.22 5.24 -2.99
CA LYS A 200 18.22 6.11 -3.62
C LYS A 200 17.91 6.41 -5.08
N ALA A 201 17.49 5.40 -5.83
CA ALA A 201 17.09 5.60 -7.21
C ALA A 201 15.88 6.52 -7.29
N ALA A 202 14.83 6.24 -6.51
CA ALA A 202 13.59 7.00 -6.53
C ALA A 202 13.77 8.47 -6.09
N SER A 203 14.79 8.80 -5.29
CA SER A 203 15.08 10.19 -4.92
C SER A 203 15.69 11.03 -6.05
N GLN A 204 16.06 10.42 -7.18
CA GLN A 204 16.67 11.11 -8.31
C GLN A 204 15.68 11.36 -9.46
N PRO A 205 15.93 12.36 -10.33
CA PRO A 205 15.22 12.54 -11.59
C PRO A 205 15.39 11.34 -12.54
N HIS A 206 14.29 10.93 -13.17
CA HIS A 206 14.24 9.83 -14.15
C HIS A 206 13.34 10.15 -15.33
N HIS A 207 13.46 9.33 -16.38
CA HIS A 207 12.52 9.30 -17.50
C HIS A 207 11.98 7.88 -17.71
N PHE A 208 10.68 7.74 -17.91
CA PHE A 208 10.06 6.45 -18.25
C PHE A 208 8.87 6.61 -19.20
N LEU A 209 8.47 5.51 -19.84
CA LEU A 209 7.32 5.50 -20.75
C LEU A 209 6.02 5.27 -19.99
N SER A 210 5.02 6.10 -20.27
CA SER A 210 3.67 6.01 -19.69
C SER A 210 2.65 6.55 -20.71
N VAL A 211 1.50 7.00 -20.24
CA VAL A 211 0.46 7.65 -21.04
C VAL A 211 0.13 9.03 -20.50
N THR A 212 -0.22 9.95 -21.40
CA THR A 212 -0.85 11.22 -21.04
C THR A 212 -2.24 10.99 -20.43
N LYS A 213 -2.82 12.01 -19.80
CA LYS A 213 -4.23 11.96 -19.38
C LYS A 213 -5.20 11.76 -20.55
N GLY A 214 -4.78 12.10 -21.78
CA GLY A 214 -5.54 11.83 -23.01
C GLY A 214 -5.39 10.39 -23.55
N GLY A 215 -4.62 9.52 -22.91
CA GLY A 215 -4.46 8.12 -23.31
C GLY A 215 -3.34 7.85 -24.33
N HIS A 216 -2.62 8.87 -24.78
CA HIS A 216 -1.51 8.71 -25.72
C HIS A 216 -0.21 8.33 -25.02
N SER A 217 0.58 7.43 -25.61
CA SER A 217 1.93 7.12 -25.16
C SER A 217 2.79 8.38 -25.00
N ALA A 218 3.54 8.45 -23.91
CA ALA A 218 4.33 9.62 -23.55
C ALA A 218 5.61 9.25 -22.81
N ILE A 219 6.58 10.17 -22.85
CA ILE A 219 7.74 10.17 -21.98
C ILE A 219 7.39 11.02 -20.75
N VAL A 220 7.54 10.45 -19.56
CA VAL A 220 7.39 11.16 -18.29
C VAL A 220 8.78 11.53 -17.79
N SER A 221 8.98 12.78 -17.39
CA SER A 221 10.18 13.28 -16.71
C SER A 221 9.84 13.57 -15.25
N THR A 222 10.66 13.10 -14.32
CA THR A 222 10.39 13.18 -12.87
C THR A 222 11.45 14.00 -12.15
N ASN A 223 11.11 14.53 -10.97
CA ASN A 223 12.03 15.35 -10.17
C ASN A 223 12.74 14.56 -9.06
N GLY A 224 12.38 13.29 -8.85
CA GLY A 224 12.73 12.55 -7.64
C GLY A 224 11.63 12.61 -6.58
N ASN A 225 11.60 11.61 -5.72
CA ASN A 225 10.70 11.50 -4.58
C ASN A 225 11.51 11.32 -3.29
N GLU A 226 11.51 12.35 -2.45
CA GLU A 226 12.24 12.36 -1.18
C GLU A 226 11.54 11.57 -0.05
N ASP A 227 10.27 11.20 -0.25
CA ASP A 227 9.43 10.54 0.75
C ASP A 227 9.38 9.02 0.58
N CYS A 228 10.55 8.42 0.28
CA CYS A 228 10.68 6.98 0.11
C CYS A 228 11.24 6.31 1.38
N HIS A 229 10.71 5.13 1.74
CA HIS A 229 11.14 4.37 2.92
C HIS A 229 11.09 2.85 2.70
N ILE A 230 11.72 2.07 3.59
CA ILE A 230 11.72 0.61 3.53
C ILE A 230 10.51 0.03 4.25
N ILE A 231 9.99 -1.08 3.72
CA ILE A 231 9.03 -1.94 4.40
C ILE A 231 9.69 -3.30 4.68
N LEU A 232 9.90 -3.62 5.95
CA LEU A 232 10.33 -4.94 6.41
C LEU A 232 9.13 -5.89 6.43
N ARG A 233 9.16 -6.93 5.61
CA ARG A 233 8.02 -7.84 5.37
C ARG A 233 8.33 -9.33 5.50
N GLY A 234 9.47 -9.62 6.11
CA GLY A 234 10.07 -10.94 6.26
C GLY A 234 10.77 -11.42 4.98
N GLY A 235 11.30 -12.63 5.05
CA GLY A 235 11.97 -13.32 3.96
C GLY A 235 11.90 -14.82 4.15
N LYS A 236 13.06 -15.47 4.21
CA LYS A 236 13.16 -16.86 4.69
C LYS A 236 12.80 -17.01 6.17
N ALA A 237 13.06 -15.96 6.95
CA ALA A 237 12.62 -15.80 8.34
C ALA A 237 11.87 -14.46 8.48
N PRO A 238 11.03 -14.30 9.51
CA PRO A 238 10.54 -12.99 9.91
C PRO A 238 11.69 -12.01 10.19
N ASN A 239 11.45 -10.72 10.00
CA ASN A 239 12.43 -9.64 10.21
C ASN A 239 11.80 -8.41 10.90
N TYR A 240 10.84 -8.63 11.80
CA TYR A 240 10.18 -7.58 12.57
C TYR A 240 10.81 -7.31 13.94
N ASP A 241 11.64 -8.23 14.45
CA ASP A 241 12.25 -8.12 15.77
C ASP A 241 13.29 -6.98 15.84
N ALA A 242 13.64 -6.58 17.07
CA ALA A 242 14.55 -5.47 17.32
C ALA A 242 15.95 -5.66 16.69
N ALA A 243 16.44 -6.91 16.58
CA ALA A 243 17.75 -7.18 15.98
C ALA A 243 17.70 -6.96 14.46
N SER A 244 16.63 -7.41 13.82
CA SER A 244 16.36 -7.21 12.39
C SER A 244 16.15 -5.73 12.06
N VAL A 245 15.42 -5.00 12.91
CA VAL A 245 15.26 -3.53 12.80
C VAL A 245 16.61 -2.84 12.90
N ASP A 246 17.45 -3.22 13.87
CA ASP A 246 18.77 -2.63 14.05
C ASP A 246 19.70 -2.89 12.84
N GLU A 247 19.73 -4.11 12.32
CA GLU A 247 20.49 -4.46 11.12
C GLU A 247 20.01 -3.65 9.90
N ALA A 248 18.70 -3.56 9.70
CA ALA A 248 18.12 -2.78 8.61
C ALA A 248 18.47 -1.30 8.71
N CYS A 249 18.32 -0.71 9.91
CA CYS A 249 18.63 0.69 10.16
C CYS A 249 20.12 0.99 9.96
N LYS A 250 21.04 0.09 10.36
CA LYS A 250 22.47 0.21 10.05
C LYS A 250 22.74 0.18 8.55
N ALA A 251 22.09 -0.70 7.80
CA ALA A 251 22.23 -0.75 6.35
C ALA A 251 21.69 0.49 5.64
N ILE A 252 20.57 1.05 6.10
CA ILE A 252 20.01 2.32 5.60
C ILE A 252 20.98 3.47 5.90
N ALA A 253 21.46 3.58 7.14
CA ALA A 253 22.37 4.63 7.57
C ALA A 253 23.73 4.59 6.85
N ALA A 254 24.27 3.39 6.59
CA ALA A 254 25.50 3.19 5.81
C ALA A 254 25.39 3.73 4.37
N GLN A 255 24.17 3.95 3.89
CA GLN A 255 23.88 4.52 2.58
C GLN A 255 23.58 6.03 2.64
N GLY A 256 23.69 6.68 3.82
CA GLY A 256 23.47 8.11 3.99
C GLY A 256 21.98 8.51 4.03
N LEU A 257 21.09 7.55 4.26
CA LEU A 257 19.65 7.78 4.37
C LEU A 257 19.21 7.82 5.84
N ALA A 258 18.12 8.53 6.13
CA ALA A 258 17.50 8.47 7.45
C ALA A 258 17.00 7.05 7.73
N ALA A 259 17.47 6.45 8.83
CA ALA A 259 17.17 5.07 9.20
C ALA A 259 15.76 4.92 9.77
N ARG A 260 14.74 5.13 8.92
CA ARG A 260 13.32 5.03 9.24
C ARG A 260 12.66 3.97 8.37
N LEU A 261 11.86 3.10 8.98
CA LEU A 261 11.23 1.99 8.29
C LEU A 261 9.81 1.71 8.77
N MET A 262 9.07 1.04 7.90
CA MET A 262 7.78 0.43 8.19
C MET A 262 7.97 -1.08 8.38
N ILE A 263 7.15 -1.69 9.24
CA ILE A 263 7.11 -3.15 9.43
C ILE A 263 5.75 -3.69 8.98
N ASP A 264 5.74 -4.61 8.02
CA ASP A 264 4.56 -5.36 7.58
C ASP A 264 4.35 -6.56 8.52
N ALA A 265 3.26 -6.54 9.28
CA ALA A 265 2.93 -7.58 10.24
C ALA A 265 2.40 -8.86 9.56
N SER A 266 1.95 -8.78 8.30
CA SER A 266 1.40 -9.89 7.53
C SER A 266 2.51 -10.68 6.83
N HIS A 267 2.19 -11.33 5.70
CA HIS A 267 3.14 -11.92 4.76
C HIS A 267 4.18 -12.84 5.43
N ALA A 268 5.48 -12.68 5.13
CA ALA A 268 6.48 -13.58 5.66
C ALA A 268 6.76 -13.35 7.16
N ASN A 269 6.47 -12.14 7.69
CA ASN A 269 6.54 -11.87 9.12
C ASN A 269 5.49 -12.65 9.92
N SER A 270 4.26 -12.74 9.39
CA SER A 270 3.21 -13.60 9.96
C SER A 270 3.39 -15.10 9.67
N SER A 271 4.43 -15.50 8.95
CA SER A 271 4.55 -16.86 8.37
C SER A 271 3.32 -17.25 7.50
N LYS A 272 2.70 -16.26 6.85
CA LYS A 272 1.46 -16.37 6.06
C LYS A 272 0.24 -16.87 6.85
N LYS A 273 0.23 -16.65 8.16
CA LYS A 273 -0.87 -16.99 9.06
C LYS A 273 -1.49 -15.72 9.63
N PRO A 274 -2.73 -15.34 9.26
CA PRO A 274 -3.30 -14.06 9.65
C PRO A 274 -3.31 -13.82 11.17
N GLU A 275 -3.57 -14.87 11.95
CA GLU A 275 -3.57 -14.84 13.41
C GLU A 275 -2.23 -14.43 14.03
N ASN A 276 -1.12 -14.66 13.32
CA ASN A 276 0.21 -14.26 13.78
C ASN A 276 0.45 -12.75 13.64
N GLN A 277 -0.39 -11.99 12.94
CA GLN A 277 -0.25 -10.54 12.86
C GLN A 277 -0.38 -9.87 14.24
N VAL A 278 -1.25 -10.41 15.12
CA VAL A 278 -1.48 -9.86 16.47
C VAL A 278 -0.21 -9.90 17.33
N PRO A 279 0.48 -11.05 17.53
CA PRO A 279 1.74 -11.07 18.27
C PRO A 279 2.86 -10.28 17.57
N VAL A 280 2.88 -10.21 16.23
CA VAL A 280 3.85 -9.35 15.52
C VAL A 280 3.61 -7.87 15.83
N CYS A 281 2.36 -7.41 15.80
CA CYS A 281 2.02 -6.04 16.19
C CYS A 281 2.31 -5.76 17.67
N ALA A 282 2.14 -6.74 18.56
CA ALA A 282 2.51 -6.60 19.97
C ALA A 282 4.02 -6.43 20.16
N ASP A 283 4.85 -7.15 19.39
CA ASP A 283 6.31 -7.00 19.41
C ASP A 283 6.73 -5.60 18.90
N ILE A 284 6.15 -5.17 17.77
CA ILE A 284 6.40 -3.82 17.23
C ILE A 284 5.98 -2.75 18.25
N ALA A 285 4.81 -2.91 18.88
CA ALA A 285 4.33 -2.00 19.91
C ALA A 285 5.30 -1.95 21.10
N ALA A 286 5.88 -3.07 21.53
CA ALA A 286 6.88 -3.10 22.59
C ALA A 286 8.16 -2.34 22.22
N GLN A 287 8.64 -2.46 20.97
CA GLN A 287 9.80 -1.71 20.49
C GLN A 287 9.53 -0.19 20.44
N VAL A 288 8.37 0.21 19.90
CA VAL A 288 7.93 1.62 19.87
C VAL A 288 7.82 2.17 21.29
N ALA A 289 7.10 1.48 22.17
CA ALA A 289 6.96 1.85 23.59
C ALA A 289 8.31 1.91 24.31
N GLY A 290 9.27 1.08 23.89
CA GLY A 290 10.64 1.05 24.40
C GLY A 290 11.48 2.27 24.05
N GLY A 291 11.03 3.11 23.10
CA GLY A 291 11.76 4.31 22.68
C GLY A 291 12.24 4.28 21.24
N ASP A 292 12.00 3.21 20.47
CA ASP A 292 12.52 3.12 19.11
C ASP A 292 11.80 4.11 18.17
N GLN A 293 12.49 5.17 17.79
CA GLN A 293 11.99 6.21 16.86
C GLN A 293 12.23 5.85 15.38
N ARG A 294 12.93 4.76 15.10
CA ARG A 294 13.24 4.31 13.72
C ARG A 294 12.04 3.61 13.09
N ILE A 295 11.14 3.04 13.90
CA ILE A 295 9.89 2.45 13.44
C ILE A 295 8.86 3.58 13.24
N VAL A 296 8.65 3.95 11.97
CA VAL A 296 7.75 5.05 11.60
C VAL A 296 6.39 4.57 11.09
N GLY A 297 6.24 3.26 10.83
CA GLY A 297 4.93 2.73 10.51
C GLY A 297 4.78 1.22 10.56
N VAL A 298 3.53 0.79 10.46
CA VAL A 298 3.12 -0.61 10.46
C VAL A 298 2.14 -0.86 9.32
N MET A 299 2.24 -2.03 8.67
CA MET A 299 1.26 -2.52 7.70
C MET A 299 0.53 -3.75 8.24
N VAL A 300 -0.79 -3.77 8.13
CA VAL A 300 -1.66 -4.85 8.66
C VAL A 300 -2.70 -5.25 7.62
N GLU A 301 -2.87 -6.54 7.39
CA GLU A 301 -3.95 -7.08 6.54
C GLU A 301 -5.15 -7.47 7.40
N SER A 302 -6.22 -6.70 7.26
CA SER A 302 -7.41 -6.68 8.11
C SER A 302 -8.67 -6.62 7.25
N ASN A 303 -9.75 -7.29 7.64
CA ASN A 303 -11.03 -7.20 6.94
C ASN A 303 -12.19 -7.27 7.94
N LEU A 304 -13.43 -7.16 7.45
CA LEU A 304 -14.61 -7.32 8.30
C LEU A 304 -14.65 -8.72 8.94
N VAL A 305 -14.26 -9.74 8.18
CA VAL A 305 -14.24 -11.15 8.59
C VAL A 305 -12.83 -11.72 8.44
N ALA A 306 -12.39 -12.48 9.45
CA ALA A 306 -11.07 -13.12 9.48
C ALA A 306 -10.89 -14.19 8.40
N GLY A 307 -9.62 -14.52 8.12
CA GLY A 307 -9.23 -15.60 7.23
C GLY A 307 -9.37 -15.24 5.76
N ARG A 308 -9.43 -16.28 4.93
CA ARG A 308 -9.61 -16.20 3.48
C ARG A 308 -10.61 -17.23 2.99
N GLN A 309 -11.13 -16.99 1.79
CA GLN A 309 -11.94 -17.93 1.03
C GLN A 309 -11.36 -18.11 -0.38
N ASP A 310 -11.66 -19.26 -0.98
CA ASP A 310 -11.33 -19.57 -2.37
C ASP A 310 -12.50 -19.19 -3.29
N LEU A 311 -12.16 -18.70 -4.49
CA LEU A 311 -13.15 -18.48 -5.54
C LEU A 311 -13.53 -19.83 -6.16
N VAL A 312 -14.69 -20.35 -5.78
CA VAL A 312 -15.24 -21.61 -6.28
C VAL A 312 -16.49 -21.30 -7.13
N PRO A 313 -16.55 -21.73 -8.41
CA PRO A 313 -17.70 -21.48 -9.26
C PRO A 313 -19.03 -21.90 -8.62
N GLY A 314 -20.02 -21.01 -8.64
CA GLY A 314 -21.36 -21.26 -8.09
C GLY A 314 -21.47 -21.21 -6.56
N LYS A 315 -20.36 -20.99 -5.84
CA LYS A 315 -20.39 -20.77 -4.38
C LYS A 315 -20.43 -19.28 -4.09
N GLU A 316 -21.42 -18.87 -3.31
CA GLU A 316 -21.52 -17.50 -2.81
C GLU A 316 -20.35 -17.18 -1.87
N LEU A 317 -19.77 -15.99 -2.04
CA LEU A 317 -18.67 -15.52 -1.21
C LEU A 317 -19.20 -15.00 0.13
N VAL A 318 -18.48 -15.27 1.20
CA VAL A 318 -18.72 -14.66 2.50
C VAL A 318 -18.41 -13.16 2.41
N TYR A 319 -19.42 -12.33 2.65
CA TYR A 319 -19.31 -10.88 2.64
C TYR A 319 -18.19 -10.40 3.59
N GLY A 320 -17.32 -9.52 3.10
CA GLY A 320 -16.23 -8.96 3.90
C GLY A 320 -15.12 -9.93 4.31
N GLN A 321 -15.00 -11.09 3.66
CA GLN A 321 -13.88 -12.02 3.84
C GLN A 321 -12.96 -12.03 2.61
N SER A 322 -11.64 -12.04 2.83
CA SER A 322 -10.65 -11.94 1.75
C SER A 322 -10.67 -13.11 0.76
N VAL A 323 -10.49 -12.84 -0.54
CA VAL A 323 -10.31 -13.85 -1.60
C VAL A 323 -8.82 -14.06 -1.97
N THR A 324 -7.90 -13.39 -1.27
CA THR A 324 -6.45 -13.45 -1.47
C THR A 324 -5.75 -14.02 -0.24
N ASP A 325 -4.82 -13.29 0.41
CA ASP A 325 -4.28 -13.72 1.71
C ASP A 325 -5.33 -13.53 2.78
N GLY A 326 -5.26 -14.36 3.82
CA GLY A 326 -6.15 -14.21 4.95
C GLY A 326 -5.87 -12.92 5.72
N CYS A 327 -6.92 -12.35 6.30
CA CYS A 327 -6.83 -11.14 7.10
C CYS A 327 -7.20 -11.44 8.57
N ILE A 328 -6.80 -10.59 9.50
CA ILE A 328 -7.44 -10.57 10.83
C ILE A 328 -8.85 -9.97 10.71
N ASP A 329 -9.73 -10.33 11.64
CA ASP A 329 -11.08 -9.74 11.73
C ASP A 329 -11.05 -8.30 12.27
N TRP A 330 -12.23 -7.69 12.25
CA TRP A 330 -12.45 -6.33 12.72
C TRP A 330 -12.06 -6.14 14.20
N ASP A 331 -12.44 -7.08 15.08
CA ASP A 331 -12.21 -6.94 16.52
C ASP A 331 -10.71 -7.03 16.85
N SER A 332 -9.98 -7.94 16.23
CA SER A 332 -8.52 -8.00 16.32
C SER A 332 -7.87 -6.72 15.78
N SER A 333 -8.45 -6.13 14.73
CA SER A 333 -7.94 -4.89 14.14
C SER A 333 -8.08 -3.70 15.09
N VAL A 334 -9.21 -3.60 15.79
CA VAL A 334 -9.44 -2.60 16.85
C VAL A 334 -8.39 -2.78 17.96
N GLN A 335 -8.18 -4.01 18.43
CA GLN A 335 -7.19 -4.31 19.48
C GLN A 335 -5.77 -3.93 19.06
N VAL A 336 -5.37 -4.28 17.84
CA VAL A 336 -4.05 -3.93 17.29
C VAL A 336 -3.86 -2.41 17.22
N LEU A 337 -4.85 -1.68 16.72
CA LEU A 337 -4.77 -0.21 16.59
C LEU A 337 -4.66 0.47 17.96
N HIS A 338 -5.45 0.06 18.95
CA HIS A 338 -5.34 0.59 20.31
C HIS A 338 -3.99 0.23 20.96
N GLY A 339 -3.48 -0.98 20.74
CA GLY A 339 -2.16 -1.39 21.23
C GLY A 339 -1.01 -0.54 20.66
N LEU A 340 -1.05 -0.27 19.35
CA LEU A 340 -0.08 0.61 18.69
C LEU A 340 -0.19 2.05 19.19
N ALA A 341 -1.40 2.57 19.36
CA ALA A 341 -1.60 3.91 19.93
C ALA A 341 -1.06 4.01 21.36
N ALA A 342 -1.33 3.02 22.21
CA ALA A 342 -0.80 2.97 23.57
C ALA A 342 0.74 2.97 23.59
N ALA A 343 1.38 2.26 22.67
CA ALA A 343 2.83 2.25 22.53
C ALA A 343 3.41 3.62 22.16
N VAL A 344 2.76 4.36 21.25
CA VAL A 344 3.16 5.73 20.90
C VAL A 344 3.06 6.66 22.12
N ARG A 345 1.99 6.57 22.92
CA ARG A 345 1.86 7.35 24.17
C ARG A 345 2.99 7.02 25.15
N GLN A 346 3.29 5.73 25.33
CA GLN A 346 4.37 5.30 26.22
C GLN A 346 5.74 5.80 25.75
N ARG A 347 5.99 5.82 24.44
CA ARG A 347 7.23 6.36 23.86
C ARG A 347 7.39 7.85 24.18
N ARG A 348 6.30 8.62 24.12
CA ARG A 348 6.31 10.06 24.45
C ARG A 348 6.65 10.29 25.91
N LEU A 349 6.04 9.53 26.83
CA LEU A 349 6.35 9.62 28.26
C LEU A 349 7.83 9.39 28.55
N ARG A 350 8.45 8.39 27.89
CA ARG A 350 9.88 8.12 28.02
C ARG A 350 10.79 9.21 27.47
N ALA A 351 10.33 9.99 26.50
CA ALA A 351 11.13 11.08 25.92
C ALA A 351 11.19 12.31 26.84
N GLU A 352 10.28 12.38 27.83
CA GLU A 352 10.23 13.45 28.84
C GLU A 352 11.05 13.12 30.11
N GLU A 353 11.47 11.85 30.28
CA GLU A 353 12.32 11.35 31.39
C GLU A 353 13.81 11.60 31.16
#